data_AF-A0A1J3K1E5-F1
#
_entry.id   AF-A0A1J3K1E5-F1
#
_cell.length_a   1.000
_cell.length_b   1.000
_cell.length_c   1.000
_cell.angle_alpha   90.00
_cell.angle_beta   90.00
_cell.angle_gamma   90.00
#
_symmetry.space_group_name_H-M   'P 1'
#
loop_
_entity.id
_entity.type
_entity.pdbx_description
1 polymer ?
#
loop_
_entity_poly.entity_id
_entity_poly.type
_entity_poly.pdbx_seq_one_letter_code
_entity_poly.pdbx_strand_id
1 'polypeptide(L)'
;MDEIVVKMPILDAFTLIPPYHKFLKDAILERTKEVQEMVVLSQECSAIIQSRVVTKKLGDPGSFTLPFSLGPLSFKNCLCDLGASVNIMPLTVAKRLGFDKYKDCHFSLVLADRSVRLPKGMIEDMPLKVGNVIIPTDFIVLEMDEEPKDP
;
A
#
# COMPACT_ATOMS: atom_id res chain seq x y z
N MET A 1 47.14 20.02 -37.87
CA MET A 1 45.73 20.13 -37.47
C MET A 1 45.56 19.03 -36.46
N ASP A 2 45.53 19.37 -35.17
CA ASP A 2 45.52 18.37 -34.11
C ASP A 2 44.12 17.76 -34.01
N GLU A 3 44.03 16.44 -34.15
CA GLU A 3 42.76 15.72 -34.04
C GLU A 3 42.27 15.72 -32.59
N ILE A 4 41.11 16.33 -32.35
CA ILE A 4 40.42 16.25 -31.06
C ILE A 4 39.54 15.00 -31.07
N VAL A 5 39.92 13.99 -30.30
CA VAL A 5 39.13 12.75 -30.15
C VAL A 5 38.15 12.91 -29.01
N VAL A 6 36.87 13.04 -29.34
CA VAL A 6 35.77 13.04 -28.36
C VAL A 6 35.27 11.62 -28.17
N LYS A 7 35.38 11.10 -26.94
CA LYS A 7 34.78 9.81 -26.56
C LYS A 7 33.47 10.10 -25.84
N MET A 8 32.36 9.75 -26.46
CA MET A 8 31.04 9.80 -25.83
C MET A 8 30.24 8.54 -26.14
N PRO A 9 29.27 8.19 -25.28
CA PRO A 9 28.33 7.12 -25.56
C PRO A 9 27.61 7.37 -26.89
N ILE A 10 27.47 6.32 -27.68
CA ILE A 10 26.82 6.37 -28.99
C ILE A 10 25.39 6.92 -28.88
N LEU A 11 24.68 6.61 -27.79
CA LEU A 11 23.33 7.11 -27.56
C LEU A 11 23.31 8.64 -27.44
N ASP A 12 24.26 9.21 -26.68
CA ASP A 12 24.37 10.65 -26.50
C ASP A 12 24.71 11.33 -27.84
N ALA A 13 25.61 10.73 -28.62
CA ALA A 13 25.94 11.21 -29.97
C ALA A 13 24.71 11.25 -30.89
N PHE A 14 23.84 10.23 -30.83
CA PHE A 14 22.60 10.21 -31.62
C PHE A 14 21.55 11.20 -31.13
N THR A 15 21.47 11.49 -29.82
CA THR A 15 20.57 12.54 -29.30
C THR A 15 20.98 13.95 -29.73
N LEU A 16 22.27 14.18 -29.98
CA LEU A 16 22.80 15.46 -30.44
C LEU A 16 22.53 15.73 -31.93
N ILE A 17 22.16 14.71 -32.70
CA ILE A 17 21.89 14.82 -34.14
C ILE A 17 20.36 14.81 -34.36
N PRO A 18 19.74 15.94 -34.78
CA PRO A 18 18.29 16.10 -34.76
C PRO A 18 17.49 15.03 -35.54
N PRO A 19 17.90 14.57 -36.73
CA PRO A 19 17.22 13.49 -37.45
C PRO A 19 17.20 12.16 -36.68
N TYR A 20 18.32 11.80 -36.04
CA TYR A 20 18.44 10.53 -35.31
C TYR A 20 17.71 10.57 -33.98
N HIS A 21 17.69 11.72 -33.30
CA HIS A 21 16.89 11.92 -32.09
C HIS A 21 15.40 11.68 -32.32
N LYS A 22 14.85 12.22 -33.42
CA LYS A 22 13.45 11.99 -33.78
C LYS A 22 13.18 10.51 -34.07
N PHE A 23 14.04 9.88 -34.86
CA PHE A 23 13.93 8.46 -35.18
C PHE A 23 13.95 7.57 -33.93
N LEU A 24 14.88 7.81 -33.01
CA LEU A 24 14.97 7.04 -31.75
C LEU A 24 13.72 7.21 -30.89
N LYS A 25 13.20 8.44 -30.78
CA LYS A 25 11.96 8.70 -30.04
C LYS A 25 10.76 7.96 -30.63
N ASP A 26 10.61 8.03 -31.95
CA ASP A 26 9.51 7.38 -32.66
C ASP A 26 9.59 5.85 -32.50
N ALA A 27 10.79 5.27 -32.65
CA ALA A 27 11.03 3.84 -32.47
C ALA A 27 10.74 3.35 -31.03
N ILE A 28 11.13 4.14 -30.01
CA ILE A 28 10.84 3.82 -28.60
C ILE A 28 9.33 3.89 -28.34
N LEU A 29 8.66 4.90 -28.86
CA LEU A 29 7.21 5.06 -28.69
C LEU A 29 6.44 3.92 -29.33
N GLU A 30 6.83 3.51 -30.54
CA GLU A 30 6.22 2.37 -31.24
C GLU A 30 6.43 1.06 -30.47
N ARG A 31 7.66 0.77 -30.04
CA ARG A 31 7.97 -0.40 -29.20
C ARG A 31 7.20 -0.39 -27.87
N THR A 32 7.04 0.77 -27.24
CA THR A 32 6.31 0.88 -25.97
C THR A 32 4.83 0.57 -26.18
N LYS A 33 4.23 1.03 -27.28
CA LYS A 33 2.84 0.71 -27.65
C LYS A 33 2.66 -0.78 -27.94
N GLU A 34 3.54 -1.38 -28.74
CA GLU A 34 3.52 -2.81 -29.05
C GLU A 34 3.60 -3.67 -27.77
N VAL A 35 4.50 -3.31 -26.84
CA VAL A 35 4.65 -4.04 -25.57
C VAL A 35 3.40 -3.89 -24.70
N GLN A 36 2.83 -2.69 -24.61
CA GLN A 36 1.59 -2.46 -23.85
C GLN A 36 0.42 -3.26 -24.44
N GLU A 37 0.24 -3.23 -25.77
CA GLU A 37 -0.81 -3.96 -26.48
C GLU A 37 -0.66 -5.48 -26.32
N MET A 38 0.58 -5.99 -26.39
CA MET A 38 0.88 -7.41 -26.18
C MET A 38 0.56 -7.86 -24.74
N VAL A 39 0.82 -7.01 -23.73
CA VAL A 39 0.48 -7.30 -22.33
C VAL A 39 -1.04 -7.34 -22.11
N VAL A 40 -1.78 -6.43 -22.75
CA VAL A 40 -3.25 -6.40 -22.69
C VAL A 40 -3.84 -7.66 -23.33
N LEU A 41 -3.41 -8.01 -24.54
CA LEU A 41 -3.84 -9.22 -25.25
C LEU A 41 -3.50 -10.50 -24.49
N SER A 42 -2.32 -10.57 -23.86
CA SER A 42 -1.90 -11.73 -23.06
C SER A 42 -2.81 -11.94 -21.84
N GLN A 43 -3.20 -10.87 -21.15
CA GLN A 43 -4.13 -10.95 -20.02
C GLN A 43 -5.52 -11.40 -20.47
N GLU A 44 -6.04 -10.87 -21.57
CA GLU A 44 -7.33 -11.26 -22.14
C GLU A 44 -7.33 -12.72 -22.61
N CYS A 45 -6.29 -13.15 -23.33
CA CYS A 45 -6.13 -14.52 -23.80
C CYS A 45 -6.00 -15.52 -22.63
N SER A 46 -5.23 -15.18 -21.60
CA SER A 46 -5.09 -16.02 -20.40
C SER A 46 -6.44 -16.22 -19.71
N ALA A 47 -7.26 -15.18 -19.65
CA ALA A 47 -8.59 -15.25 -19.06
C ALA A 47 -9.60 -16.07 -19.86
N ILE A 48 -9.58 -15.94 -21.18
CA ILE A 48 -10.40 -16.75 -22.09
C ILE A 48 -10.04 -18.23 -21.94
N ILE A 49 -8.75 -18.56 -21.95
CA ILE A 49 -8.26 -19.94 -21.79
C ILE A 49 -8.66 -20.51 -20.42
N GLN A 50 -8.61 -19.69 -19.37
CA GLN A 50 -9.01 -20.11 -18.02
C GLN A 50 -10.54 -20.08 -17.79
N SER A 51 -11.34 -19.67 -18.78
CA SER A 51 -12.80 -19.49 -18.64
C SER A 51 -13.19 -18.63 -17.43
N ARG A 52 -12.33 -17.68 -17.06
CA ARG A 52 -12.52 -16.81 -15.90
C ARG A 52 -13.09 -15.48 -16.37
N VAL A 53 -14.16 -15.03 -15.70
CA VAL A 53 -14.57 -13.62 -15.78
C VAL A 53 -13.42 -12.80 -15.20
N VAL A 54 -12.76 -11.99 -16.02
CA VAL A 54 -11.77 -11.03 -15.52
C VAL A 54 -12.54 -9.93 -14.82
N THR A 55 -12.68 -10.03 -13.51
CA THR A 55 -12.99 -8.85 -12.72
C THR A 55 -11.90 -7.83 -12.97
N LYS A 56 -12.27 -6.66 -13.47
CA LYS A 56 -11.36 -5.53 -13.66
C LYS A 56 -10.59 -5.34 -12.35
N LYS A 57 -9.27 -5.56 -12.37
CA LYS A 57 -8.43 -5.29 -11.20
C LYS A 57 -8.61 -3.81 -10.86
N LEU A 58 -9.24 -3.54 -9.73
CA LEU A 58 -9.34 -2.18 -9.22
C LEU A 58 -7.93 -1.75 -8.78
N GLY A 59 -7.64 -0.46 -8.95
CA GLY A 59 -6.40 0.11 -8.41
C GLY A 59 -6.34 -0.08 -6.91
N ASP A 60 -5.13 0.00 -6.35
CA ASP A 60 -4.95 -0.01 -4.90
C ASP A 60 -5.64 1.23 -4.30
N PRO A 61 -6.64 1.07 -3.41
CA PRO A 61 -7.26 2.21 -2.76
C PRO A 61 -6.30 2.94 -1.80
N GLY A 62 -5.17 2.32 -1.44
CA GLY A 62 -4.27 2.81 -0.41
C GLY A 62 -4.91 2.66 0.96
N SER A 63 -5.35 3.78 1.54
CA SER A 63 -6.08 3.80 2.80
C SER A 63 -7.57 4.05 2.58
N PHE A 64 -8.40 3.35 3.33
CA PHE A 64 -9.86 3.47 3.28
C PHE A 64 -10.45 3.30 4.67
N THR A 65 -11.75 3.52 4.82
CA THR A 65 -12.44 3.27 6.08
C THR A 65 -13.48 2.16 5.97
N LEU A 66 -13.62 1.36 7.03
CA LEU A 66 -14.68 0.37 7.16
C LEU A 66 -15.35 0.43 8.54
N PRO A 67 -16.65 0.12 8.60
CA PRO A 67 -17.30 -0.15 9.87
C PRO A 67 -16.88 -1.53 10.40
N PHE A 68 -16.63 -1.62 11.70
CA PHE A 68 -16.38 -2.89 12.37
C PHE A 68 -16.89 -2.86 13.82
N SER A 69 -16.89 -4.02 14.46
CA SER A 69 -17.17 -4.15 15.89
C SER A 69 -16.09 -4.96 16.60
N LEU A 70 -15.74 -4.54 17.81
CA LEU A 70 -14.84 -5.22 18.74
C LEU A 70 -15.61 -5.49 20.02
N GLY A 71 -15.97 -6.75 20.26
CA GLY A 71 -16.84 -7.11 21.37
C GLY A 71 -18.13 -6.26 21.40
N PRO A 72 -18.39 -5.49 22.48
CA PRO A 72 -19.58 -4.63 22.58
C PRO A 72 -19.45 -3.27 21.87
N LEU A 73 -18.26 -2.90 21.41
CA LEU A 73 -18.03 -1.60 20.77
C LEU A 73 -18.24 -1.71 19.26
N SER A 74 -18.93 -0.73 18.69
CA SER A 74 -19.10 -0.58 17.24
C SER A 74 -18.48 0.74 16.78
N PHE A 75 -17.77 0.68 15.67
CA PHE A 75 -17.07 1.82 15.08
C PHE A 75 -17.56 1.98 13.65
N LYS A 76 -17.95 3.20 13.28
CA LYS A 76 -18.45 3.51 11.94
C LYS A 76 -17.30 3.63 10.94
N ASN A 77 -16.19 4.23 11.38
CA ASN A 77 -15.05 4.58 10.53
C ASN A 77 -13.75 4.06 11.16
N CYS A 78 -13.28 2.89 10.75
CA CYS A 78 -11.93 2.43 11.05
C CYS A 78 -11.01 2.67 9.89
N LEU A 79 -9.87 3.30 10.12
CA LEU A 79 -8.84 3.38 9.10
C LEU A 79 -8.26 1.98 8.82
N CYS A 80 -8.31 1.56 7.57
CA CYS A 80 -7.59 0.42 7.03
C CYS A 80 -6.54 0.96 6.08
N ASP A 81 -5.27 0.83 6.44
CA ASP A 81 -4.14 1.22 5.61
C ASP A 81 -3.42 -0.03 5.12
N LEU A 82 -3.51 -0.30 3.81
CA LEU A 82 -2.85 -1.46 3.19
C LEU A 82 -1.31 -1.33 3.20
N GLY A 83 -0.78 -0.13 3.41
CA GLY A 83 0.64 0.12 3.59
C GLY A 83 1.13 -0.10 5.03
N ALA A 84 0.23 -0.25 6.00
CA ALA A 84 0.60 -0.47 7.39
C ALA A 84 0.96 -1.95 7.63
N SER A 85 2.06 -2.18 8.34
CA SER A 85 2.54 -3.52 8.68
C SER A 85 1.93 -4.11 9.97
N VAL A 86 1.22 -3.28 10.75
CA VAL A 86 0.69 -3.63 12.07
C VAL A 86 -0.69 -2.99 12.28
N ASN A 87 -1.52 -3.62 13.13
CA ASN A 87 -2.77 -3.00 13.58
C ASN A 87 -2.52 -2.27 14.90
N ILE A 88 -3.02 -1.03 15.00
CA ILE A 88 -2.88 -0.19 16.19
C ILE A 88 -4.25 -0.01 16.85
N MET A 89 -4.30 -0.13 18.17
CA MET A 89 -5.47 0.20 18.99
C MET A 89 -5.12 1.36 19.93
N PRO A 90 -5.90 2.44 19.97
CA PRO A 90 -5.74 3.47 20.99
C PRO A 90 -5.93 2.90 22.40
N LEU A 91 -5.10 3.34 23.35
CA LEU A 91 -5.18 2.94 24.75
C LEU A 91 -6.57 3.21 25.36
N THR A 92 -7.23 4.29 24.94
CA THR A 92 -8.58 4.65 25.37
C THR A 92 -9.61 3.60 24.95
N VAL A 93 -9.51 3.07 23.73
CA VAL A 93 -10.37 1.99 23.22
C VAL A 93 -10.11 0.69 23.97
N ALA A 94 -8.84 0.33 24.17
CA ALA A 94 -8.47 -0.86 24.92
C ALA A 94 -9.04 -0.83 26.36
N LYS A 95 -8.94 0.31 27.04
CA LYS A 95 -9.55 0.52 28.37
C LYS A 95 -11.08 0.41 28.34
N ARG A 96 -11.75 0.95 27.32
CA ARG A 96 -13.22 0.84 27.15
C ARG A 96 -13.68 -0.60 26.91
N LEU A 97 -12.83 -1.43 26.30
CA LEU A 97 -13.05 -2.87 26.17
C LEU A 97 -12.77 -3.65 27.46
N GLY A 98 -12.28 -2.98 28.52
CA GLY A 98 -12.00 -3.57 29.82
C GLY A 98 -10.59 -4.12 29.98
N PHE A 99 -9.67 -3.84 29.05
CA PHE A 99 -8.27 -4.26 29.19
C PHE A 99 -7.53 -3.36 30.19
N ASP A 100 -6.97 -3.99 31.22
CA ASP A 100 -6.09 -3.37 32.22
C ASP A 100 -4.64 -3.87 32.11
N LYS A 101 -4.44 -5.03 31.50
CA LYS A 101 -3.16 -5.69 31.24
C LYS A 101 -2.98 -5.99 29.77
N TYR A 102 -1.74 -5.89 29.32
CA TYR A 102 -1.33 -6.11 27.94
C TYR A 102 -0.16 -7.09 27.93
N LYS A 103 0.02 -7.82 26.84
CA LYS A 103 1.22 -8.62 26.66
C LYS A 103 2.39 -7.69 26.38
N ASP A 104 3.51 -7.93 27.08
CA ASP A 104 4.69 -7.11 26.93
C ASP A 104 5.24 -7.15 25.50
N CYS A 105 5.72 -6.00 25.05
CA CYS A 105 6.21 -5.77 23.72
C CYS A 105 7.55 -5.02 23.83
N HIS A 106 8.63 -5.59 23.28
CA HIS A 106 9.99 -5.07 23.40
C HIS A 106 10.50 -4.41 22.11
N PHE A 107 9.62 -3.73 21.37
CA PHE A 107 10.00 -2.97 20.18
C PHE A 107 9.39 -1.57 20.20
N SER A 108 9.93 -0.70 19.35
CA SER A 108 9.37 0.63 19.09
C SER A 108 8.74 0.67 17.70
N LEU A 109 7.74 1.51 17.53
CA LEU A 109 7.09 1.74 16.24
C LEU A 109 7.56 3.07 15.66
N VAL A 110 7.88 3.07 14.37
CA VAL A 110 8.11 4.29 13.59
C VAL A 110 6.84 4.53 12.77
N LEU A 111 6.17 5.66 13.02
CA LEU A 111 4.97 6.04 12.29
C LEU A 111 5.31 6.75 10.97
N ALA A 112 4.30 6.98 10.13
CA ALA A 112 4.48 7.64 8.83
C ALA A 112 5.02 9.08 8.94
N ASP A 113 4.74 9.76 10.05
CA ASP A 113 5.30 11.08 10.41
C ASP A 113 6.75 11.00 10.93
N ARG A 114 7.35 9.81 10.92
CA ARG A 114 8.67 9.48 11.45
C ARG A 114 8.79 9.60 12.97
N SER A 115 7.68 9.79 13.68
CA SER A 115 7.69 9.74 15.15
C SER A 115 7.93 8.31 15.63
N VAL A 116 8.68 8.19 16.72
CA VAL A 116 8.94 6.90 17.38
C VAL A 116 7.99 6.79 18.58
N ARG A 117 7.20 5.73 18.62
CA ARG A 117 6.25 5.45 19.71
C ARG A 117 6.61 4.15 20.40
N LEU A 118 6.53 4.14 21.72
CA LEU A 118 6.68 2.95 22.54
C LEU A 118 5.28 2.39 22.86
N PRO A 119 4.98 1.14 22.48
CA PRO A 119 3.73 0.51 22.86
C PRO A 119 3.55 0.35 24.36
N LYS A 120 2.29 0.37 24.81
CA LYS A 120 1.95 -0.13 26.16
C LYS A 120 1.95 -1.66 26.22
N GLY A 121 1.78 -2.31 25.08
CA GLY A 121 1.79 -3.75 24.93
C GLY A 121 0.98 -4.17 23.71
N MET A 122 0.64 -5.45 23.65
CA MET A 122 -0.21 -6.02 22.60
C MET A 122 -1.36 -6.83 23.16
N ILE A 123 -2.43 -6.91 22.37
CA ILE A 123 -3.60 -7.76 22.59
C ILE A 123 -3.63 -8.75 21.43
N GLU A 124 -3.60 -10.05 21.73
CA GLU A 124 -3.60 -11.11 20.73
C GLU A 124 -4.99 -11.67 20.51
N ASP A 125 -5.26 -12.16 19.30
CA ASP A 125 -6.45 -12.91 18.91
C ASP A 125 -7.79 -12.21 19.24
N MET A 126 -7.83 -10.88 19.19
CA MET A 126 -9.05 -10.13 19.49
C MET A 126 -10.08 -10.33 18.37
N PRO A 127 -11.31 -10.82 18.65
CA PRO A 127 -12.32 -11.03 17.62
C PRO A 127 -12.87 -9.70 17.10
N LEU A 128 -12.43 -9.34 15.90
CA LEU A 128 -12.90 -8.19 15.15
C LEU A 128 -13.95 -8.64 14.13
N LYS A 129 -15.11 -8.00 14.13
CA LYS A 129 -16.21 -8.32 13.21
C LYS A 129 -16.39 -7.23 12.16
N VAL A 130 -16.22 -7.59 10.90
CA VAL A 130 -16.45 -6.73 9.72
C VAL A 130 -17.61 -7.31 8.93
N GLY A 131 -18.72 -6.57 8.86
CA GLY A 131 -19.98 -7.11 8.32
C GLY A 131 -20.40 -8.38 9.06
N ASN A 132 -20.39 -9.52 8.37
CA ASN A 132 -20.77 -10.82 8.92
C ASN A 132 -19.58 -11.74 9.23
N VAL A 133 -18.35 -11.27 9.01
CA VAL A 133 -17.13 -12.08 9.19
C VAL A 133 -16.45 -11.69 10.48
N ILE A 134 -16.02 -12.69 11.26
CA ILE A 134 -15.22 -12.51 12.46
C ILE A 134 -13.79 -12.94 12.15
N ILE A 135 -12.83 -12.07 12.45
CA ILE A 135 -11.41 -12.26 12.18
C ILE A 135 -10.68 -12.08 13.52
N PRO A 136 -9.91 -13.07 14.01
CA PRO A 136 -9.01 -12.86 15.12
C PRO A 136 -7.90 -11.91 14.67
N THR A 137 -7.61 -10.86 15.44
CA THR A 137 -6.67 -9.82 15.04
C THR A 137 -5.83 -9.37 16.23
N ASP A 138 -4.52 -9.31 16.03
CA ASP A 138 -3.58 -8.78 17.02
C ASP A 138 -3.49 -7.26 16.89
N PHE A 139 -3.50 -6.58 18.04
CA PHE A 139 -3.39 -5.13 18.12
C PHE A 139 -2.23 -4.70 18.99
N ILE A 140 -1.46 -3.73 18.50
CA ILE A 140 -0.50 -3.00 19.31
C ILE A 140 -1.22 -1.83 19.99
N VAL A 141 -1.15 -1.78 21.31
CA VAL A 141 -1.81 -0.72 22.08
C VAL A 141 -0.88 0.48 22.23
N LEU A 142 -1.31 1.61 21.68
CA LEU A 142 -0.56 2.87 21.73
C LEU A 142 -1.32 3.95 22.51
N GLU A 143 -0.57 4.76 23.25
CA GLU A 143 -1.07 6.01 23.80
C GLU A 143 -1.05 7.07 22.69
N MET A 144 -2.26 7.42 22.23
CA MET A 144 -2.52 8.41 21.19
C MET A 144 -3.37 9.53 21.76
N ASP A 145 -3.35 10.69 21.10
CA ASP A 145 -4.23 11.81 21.48
C ASP A 145 -5.70 11.37 21.38
N GLU A 146 -6.57 12.01 22.15
CA GLU A 146 -7.99 11.63 22.20
C GLU A 146 -8.59 11.61 20.81
N GLU A 147 -9.27 10.50 20.48
CA GLU A 147 -10.03 10.41 19.24
C GLU A 147 -11.03 11.57 19.20
N PRO A 148 -11.11 12.33 18.08
CA PRO A 148 -12.22 13.23 17.90
C PRO A 148 -13.51 12.41 18.04
N LYS A 149 -14.46 12.91 18.85
CA LYS A 149 -15.80 12.31 18.88
C LYS A 149 -16.31 12.35 17.45
N ASP A 150 -16.48 11.18 16.83
CA ASP A 150 -17.18 11.04 15.55
C ASP A 150 -18.48 11.89 15.63
N PRO A 151 -18.76 12.78 14.66
CA PRO A 151 -20.02 13.50 14.62
C PRO A 151 -21.22 12.58 14.33
#